data_AF-A0A2A5E7Z1-F1
#
_entry.id   AF-A0A2A5E7Z1-F1
#
_cell.length_a   1.000
_cell.length_b   1.000
_cell.length_c   1.000
_cell.angle_alpha   90.00
_cell.angle_beta   90.00
_cell.angle_gamma   90.00
#
_symmetry.space_group_name_H-M   'P 1'
#
loop_
_entity.id
_entity.type
_entity.pdbx_description
1 polymer ?
#
loop_
_entity_poly.entity_id
_entity_poly.type
_entity_poly.pdbx_seq_one_letter_code
_entity_poly.pdbx_strand_id
1 'polypeptide(L)'
;MKQNWFKKWIPAISERETIQLQNNEGLHLIDFDMMIKGHVYERPTGKVRQCAVTVDGATRLVTSGDKVDKATYDALVCFNAIKPVQPKSKQSAKVAD
;
A
#
# COMPACT_ATOMS: atom_id res chain seq x y z
N MET A 1 -39.12 29.51 -25.25
CA MET A 1 -39.56 28.78 -24.05
C MET A 1 -38.44 27.87 -23.57
N LYS A 2 -37.99 28.09 -22.31
CA LYS A 2 -37.40 27.16 -21.31
C LYS A 2 -36.49 26.04 -21.86
N GLN A 3 -35.21 26.28 -22.13
CA GLN A 3 -34.07 26.16 -21.20
C GLN A 3 -34.10 24.94 -20.25
N ASN A 4 -33.39 23.89 -20.70
CA ASN A 4 -32.69 22.82 -19.98
C ASN A 4 -32.89 22.71 -18.45
N TRP A 5 -33.83 21.85 -18.05
CA TRP A 5 -34.14 21.52 -16.65
C TRP A 5 -33.21 20.44 -16.03
N PHE A 6 -32.15 20.02 -16.71
CA PHE A 6 -31.34 18.86 -16.28
C PHE A 6 -29.86 19.17 -15.96
N LYS A 7 -29.54 20.42 -15.58
CA LYS A 7 -28.17 20.82 -15.15
C LYS A 7 -28.06 21.32 -13.71
N LYS A 8 -29.04 21.01 -12.86
CA LYS A 8 -29.01 21.35 -11.43
C LYS A 8 -29.51 20.15 -10.66
N TRP A 9 -28.60 19.27 -10.25
CA TRP A 9 -28.47 18.76 -8.87
C TRP A 9 -27.45 17.62 -8.83
N ILE A 10 -26.16 17.97 -8.73
CA ILE A 10 -25.18 17.08 -8.10
C ILE A 10 -24.63 17.91 -6.94
N PRO A 11 -24.88 17.52 -5.67
CA PRO A 11 -24.34 18.24 -4.53
C PRO A 11 -22.81 18.18 -4.57
N ALA A 12 -22.18 19.29 -4.19
CA ALA A 12 -20.74 19.43 -4.08
C ALA A 12 -20.19 18.34 -3.15
N ILE A 13 -19.70 17.26 -3.75
CA ILE A 13 -18.85 16.28 -3.10
C ILE A 13 -17.61 17.06 -2.64
N SER A 14 -17.41 17.13 -1.33
CA SER A 14 -16.27 17.83 -0.75
C SER A 14 -14.97 17.28 -1.36
N GLU A 15 -13.97 18.13 -1.62
CA GLU A 15 -12.64 17.75 -2.13
C GLU A 15 -11.94 16.63 -1.33
N ARG A 16 -12.47 16.28 -0.15
CA ARG A 16 -11.99 15.17 0.67
C ARG A 16 -12.40 13.79 0.14
N GLU A 17 -13.47 13.67 -0.64
CA GLU A 17 -13.95 12.38 -1.17
C GLU A 17 -13.32 12.01 -2.52
N THR A 18 -12.76 12.97 -3.27
CA THR A 18 -12.06 12.70 -4.55
C THR A 18 -10.66 12.11 -4.37
N ILE A 19 -10.04 12.20 -3.20
CA ILE A 19 -8.70 11.63 -2.93
C ILE A 19 -8.74 10.08 -2.89
N GLN A 20 -9.92 9.47 -2.72
CA GLN A 20 -10.05 8.02 -2.56
C GLN A 20 -10.18 7.24 -3.87
N LEU A 21 -10.41 7.89 -5.01
CA LEU A 21 -10.74 7.19 -6.27
C LEU A 21 -9.63 7.23 -7.33
N GLN A 22 -8.43 7.76 -7.02
CA GLN A 22 -7.29 7.81 -7.95
C GLN A 22 -6.04 7.00 -7.51
N ASN A 23 -6.05 6.35 -6.34
CA ASN A 23 -4.86 5.64 -5.81
C ASN A 23 -4.81 4.13 -6.16
N ASN A 24 -5.38 3.72 -7.30
CA ASN A 24 -5.39 2.31 -7.71
C ASN A 24 -4.13 1.90 -8.52
N GLU A 25 -3.02 2.59 -8.30
CA GLU A 25 -1.67 2.16 -8.69
C GLU A 25 -0.79 2.07 -7.44
N GLY A 26 -0.47 0.85 -7.00
CA GLY A 26 0.63 0.63 -6.05
C GLY A 26 0.24 0.20 -4.64
N LEU A 27 -0.65 -0.78 -4.49
CA LEU A 27 -0.65 -1.57 -3.26
C LEU A 27 0.58 -2.48 -3.24
N HIS A 28 1.36 -2.40 -2.16
CA HIS A 28 2.56 -3.20 -1.96
C HIS A 28 2.22 -4.43 -1.15
N LEU A 29 2.49 -5.63 -1.69
CA LEU A 29 2.41 -6.87 -0.93
C LEU A 29 3.60 -6.94 0.04
N ILE A 30 3.32 -7.24 1.30
CA ILE A 30 4.34 -7.44 2.33
C ILE A 30 4.56 -8.93 2.54
N ASP A 31 5.63 -9.49 1.97
CA ASP A 31 5.97 -10.90 2.17
C ASP A 31 6.59 -11.15 3.56
N PHE A 32 6.47 -12.38 4.06
CA PHE A 32 7.02 -12.77 5.35
C PHE A 32 8.53 -12.53 5.45
N ASP A 33 9.27 -12.84 4.39
CA ASP A 33 10.73 -12.70 4.32
C ASP A 33 11.20 -11.24 4.22
N MET A 34 10.29 -10.34 3.81
CA MET A 34 10.55 -8.90 3.84
C MET A 34 10.55 -8.39 5.27
N MET A 35 9.68 -8.90 6.14
CA MET A 35 9.55 -8.39 7.51
C MET A 35 10.75 -8.79 8.37
N ILE A 36 11.50 -7.80 8.85
CA ILE A 36 12.64 -7.96 9.77
C ILE A 36 12.13 -7.92 11.21
N LYS A 37 11.23 -7.00 11.52
CA LYS A 37 10.66 -6.79 12.86
C LYS A 37 9.26 -7.38 12.96
N GLY A 38 8.78 -7.52 14.19
CA GLY A 38 7.43 -7.98 14.50
C GLY A 38 7.40 -9.34 15.20
N HIS A 39 6.22 -9.69 15.69
CA HIS A 39 5.99 -10.95 16.37
C HIS A 39 5.58 -12.02 15.35
N VAL A 40 6.15 -13.23 15.47
CA VAL A 40 5.81 -14.37 14.62
C VAL A 40 4.67 -15.14 15.29
N TYR A 41 3.59 -15.33 14.56
CA TYR A 41 2.44 -16.13 14.98
C TYR A 41 2.34 -17.39 14.12
N GLU A 42 2.09 -18.51 14.77
CA GLU A 42 1.78 -19.76 14.08
C GLU A 42 0.26 -19.83 13.84
N ARG A 43 -0.13 -19.96 12.57
CA ARG A 43 -1.52 -20.22 12.16
C ARG A 43 -1.60 -21.62 11.54
N PRO A 44 -2.79 -22.26 11.52
CA PRO A 44 -2.96 -23.57 10.86
C PRO A 44 -2.50 -23.59 9.40
N THR A 45 -2.58 -22.44 8.71
CA THR A 45 -2.20 -22.27 7.31
C THR A 45 -0.74 -21.86 7.10
N GLY A 46 0.03 -21.65 8.17
CA GLY A 46 1.44 -21.25 8.10
C GLY A 46 1.83 -20.18 9.12
N LYS A 47 3.09 -19.77 9.07
CA LYS A 47 3.63 -18.72 9.94
C LYS A 47 3.35 -17.35 9.33
N VAL A 48 2.92 -16.41 10.16
CA VAL A 48 2.80 -14.99 9.77
C VAL A 48 3.61 -14.13 10.71
N ARG A 49 4.07 -12.98 10.23
CA ARG A 49 4.71 -11.96 11.07
C ARG A 49 3.82 -10.73 11.13
N GLN A 50 3.67 -10.13 12.31
CA GLN A 50 2.86 -8.93 12.50
C GLN A 50 3.65 -7.82 13.18
N CYS A 51 3.43 -6.59 12.75
CA CYS A 51 3.96 -5.40 13.40
C CYS A 51 2.94 -4.25 13.35
N ALA A 52 2.95 -3.40 14.36
CA ALA A 52 2.16 -2.17 14.36
C ALA A 52 3.01 -1.03 13.78
N VAL A 53 2.41 -0.21 12.93
CA VAL A 53 3.02 0.99 12.36
C VAL A 53 2.05 2.15 12.46
N THR A 54 2.54 3.32 12.88
CA THR A 54 1.73 4.54 12.96
C THR A 54 2.04 5.41 11.75
N VAL A 55 1.01 5.72 10.96
CA VAL A 55 1.07 6.54 9.76
C VAL A 55 0.00 7.62 9.87
N ASP A 56 0.37 8.88 9.69
CA ASP A 56 -0.53 10.04 9.80
C ASP A 56 -1.36 10.07 11.10
N GLY A 57 -0.74 9.67 12.22
CA GLY A 57 -1.38 9.62 13.54
C GLY A 57 -2.33 8.43 13.75
N ALA A 58 -2.50 7.55 12.76
CA ALA A 58 -3.27 6.32 12.88
C ALA A 58 -2.36 5.10 12.98
N THR A 59 -2.54 4.28 14.01
CA THR A 59 -1.82 3.01 14.16
C THR A 59 -2.53 1.89 13.41
N ARG A 60 -1.80 1.19 12.55
CA ARG A 60 -2.27 0.07 11.74
C ARG A 60 -1.47 -1.17 12.10
N LEU A 61 -2.14 -2.32 12.21
CA LEU A 61 -1.49 -3.62 12.36
C LEU A 61 -1.26 -4.20 10.96
N VAL A 62 0.01 -4.40 10.60
CA VAL A 62 0.41 -4.99 9.32
C VAL A 62 0.84 -6.43 9.55
N THR A 63 0.24 -7.35 8.80
CA THR A 63 0.54 -8.79 8.77
C THR A 63 1.22 -9.15 7.46
N SER A 64 2.17 -10.08 7.49
CA SER A 64 2.72 -10.68 6.27
C SER A 64 1.61 -11.30 5.43
N GLY A 65 1.56 -10.96 4.14
CA GLY A 65 0.48 -11.28 3.21
C GLY A 65 -0.48 -10.11 2.96
N ASP A 66 -0.42 -9.04 3.76
CA ASP A 66 -1.25 -7.86 3.56
C ASP A 66 -0.74 -7.03 2.38
N LYS A 67 -1.70 -6.37 1.72
CA LYS A 67 -1.45 -5.34 0.72
C LYS A 67 -1.59 -3.98 1.37
N VAL A 68 -0.52 -3.19 1.38
CA VAL A 68 -0.48 -1.88 2.04
C VAL A 68 -0.31 -0.74 1.04
N ASP A 69 -0.77 0.44 1.41
CA ASP A 69 -0.54 1.65 0.62
C ASP A 69 0.95 2.07 0.68
N LYS A 70 1.33 2.97 -0.24
CA LYS A 70 2.71 3.49 -0.31
C LYS A 70 3.15 4.17 0.98
N ALA A 71 2.27 4.92 1.65
CA ALA A 71 2.59 5.61 2.90
C ALA A 71 2.97 4.63 4.01
N THR A 72 2.21 3.54 4.14
CA THR A 72 2.49 2.46 5.09
C THR A 72 3.77 1.71 4.70
N TYR A 73 3.96 1.42 3.42
CA TYR A 73 5.18 0.79 2.92
C TYR A 73 6.44 1.62 3.26
N ASP A 74 6.41 2.91 2.93
CA ASP A 74 7.54 3.82 3.18
C ASP A 74 7.82 3.95 4.67
N ALA A 75 6.79 4.01 5.51
CA ALA A 75 6.96 4.01 6.97
C ALA A 75 7.64 2.73 7.44
N LEU A 76 7.21 1.55 6.98
CA LEU A 76 7.82 0.28 7.35
C LEU A 76 9.30 0.19 6.93
N VAL A 77 9.66 0.71 5.75
CA VAL A 77 11.05 0.79 5.29
C VAL A 77 11.85 1.78 6.15
N CYS A 78 11.31 2.97 6.41
CA CYS A 78 11.95 4.01 7.22
C CYS A 78 12.27 3.52 8.64
N PHE A 79 11.34 2.78 9.27
CA PHE A 79 11.55 2.16 10.58
C PHE A 79 12.39 0.88 10.55
N ASN A 80 12.94 0.52 9.38
CA ASN A 80 13.70 -0.70 9.15
C ASN A 80 12.94 -1.95 9.65
N ALA A 81 11.61 -1.93 9.49
CA ALA A 81 10.71 -3.03 9.86
C ALA A 81 10.61 -4.06 8.73
N ILE A 82 10.80 -3.63 7.47
CA ILE A 82 10.84 -4.48 6.29
C ILE A 82 12.07 -4.19 5.43
N LYS A 83 12.50 -5.17 4.64
CA LYS A 83 13.47 -5.00 3.55
C LYS A 83 12.77 -4.40 2.33
N PRO A 84 13.30 -3.32 1.73
CA PRO A 84 12.76 -2.82 0.48
C PRO A 84 12.95 -3.86 -0.61
N VAL A 85 11.93 -4.05 -1.46
CA VAL A 85 12.06 -4.91 -2.64
C VAL A 85 12.94 -4.13 -3.61
N GLN A 86 14.15 -4.63 -3.87
CA GLN A 86 14.96 -4.01 -4.91
C GLN A 86 14.20 -4.13 -6.23
N PRO A 87 13.97 -3.02 -6.97
CA PRO A 87 13.48 -3.14 -8.32
C PRO A 87 14.50 -4.01 -9.04
N LYS A 88 14.06 -5.15 -9.60
CA LYS A 88 14.90 -5.95 -10.49
C LYS A 88 15.33 -5.01 -11.62
N SER A 89 16.52 -4.43 -11.51
CA SER A 89 17.17 -3.78 -12.63
C SER A 89 17.19 -4.81 -13.75
N LYS A 90 16.86 -4.40 -14.98
CA LYS A 90 16.90 -5.25 -16.17
C LYS A 90 18.32 -5.76 -16.41
N GLN A 91 18.77 -6.78 -15.69
CA GLN A 91 20.00 -7.51 -15.97
C GLN A 91 19.69 -8.55 -17.05
N SER A 92 19.88 -8.18 -18.31
CA SER A 92 20.35 -9.03 -19.42
C SER A 92 20.11 -8.35 -20.78
N ALA A 93 21.11 -7.58 -21.23
CA ALA A 93 21.37 -7.37 -22.65
C ALA A 93 22.88 -7.15 -22.82
N LYS A 94 23.67 -8.16 -22.45
CA LYS A 94 24.97 -8.37 -23.08
C LYS A 94 24.79 -9.58 -24.00
N VAL A 95 24.35 -9.30 -25.22
CA VAL A 95 24.55 -10.19 -26.36
C VAL A 95 26.05 -10.22 -26.58
N ALA A 96 26.64 -11.41 -26.50
CA ALA A 96 28.01 -11.63 -26.93
C ALA A 96 28.01 -11.64 -28.46
N ASP A 97 28.81 -10.76 -29.05
CA ASP A 97 29.32 -10.89 -30.42
C ASP A 97 30.72 -11.54 -30.35
#